data_AF-A0A9D3T769-F1
#
_entry.id   AF-A0A9D3T769-F1
#
_cell.length_a   1.000
_cell.length_b   1.000
_cell.length_c   1.000
_cell.angle_alpha   90.00
_cell.angle_beta   90.00
_cell.angle_gamma   90.00
#
_symmetry.space_group_name_H-M   'P 1'
#
loop_
_entity.id
_entity.type
_entity.pdbx_description
1 polymer ?
#
loop_
_entity_poly.entity_id
_entity_poly.type
_entity_poly.pdbx_seq_one_letter_code
_entity_poly.pdbx_strand_id
1 'polypeptide(L)'
;MDLKVAAVLLVLCATVTITEGAIPKCCVATTKLIPPHILRKVDKFDVQTSHGTCEIDALILHVKGKKYCAHPDVKRILRQVQRNRREKQRVKLDWITKR
;
A
#
# COMPACT_ATOMS: atom_id res chain seq x y z
N MET A 1 48.24 -14.79 -14.00
CA MET A 1 46.93 -14.57 -13.37
C MET A 1 46.13 -15.84 -13.56
N ASP A 2 46.04 -16.66 -12.52
CA ASP A 2 45.47 -18.01 -12.62
C ASP A 2 43.99 -17.96 -13.00
N LEU A 3 43.64 -18.74 -14.03
CA LEU A 3 42.25 -18.85 -14.52
C LEU A 3 41.28 -19.25 -13.41
N LYS A 4 41.77 -20.00 -12.42
CA LYS A 4 41.03 -20.36 -11.20
C LYS A 4 40.74 -19.17 -10.30
N VAL A 5 41.68 -18.25 -10.14
CA VAL A 5 41.51 -17.03 -9.33
C VAL A 5 40.51 -16.09 -10.00
N ALA A 6 40.60 -15.94 -11.32
CA ALA A 6 39.63 -15.16 -12.09
C ALA A 6 38.21 -15.76 -12.01
N ALA A 7 38.09 -17.09 -12.12
CA ALA A 7 36.79 -17.77 -11.99
C ALA A 7 36.18 -17.61 -10.59
N VAL A 8 36.98 -17.73 -9.52
CA VAL A 8 36.52 -17.53 -8.14
C VAL A 8 36.07 -16.09 -7.91
N LEU A 9 36.82 -15.10 -8.43
CA LEU A 9 36.43 -13.69 -8.36
C LEU A 9 35.13 -13.38 -9.09
N LEU A 10 34.92 -13.95 -10.29
CA LEU A 10 33.68 -13.77 -11.05
C LEU A 10 32.48 -14.38 -10.33
N VAL A 11 32.64 -15.56 -9.72
CA VAL A 11 31.59 -16.21 -8.93
C VAL A 11 31.26 -15.40 -7.68
N LEU A 12 32.26 -14.82 -6.99
CA LEU A 12 32.04 -13.93 -5.85
C LEU A 12 31.31 -12.64 -6.26
N CYS A 13 31.68 -12.02 -7.39
CA CYS A 13 31.00 -10.81 -7.86
C CYS A 13 29.54 -11.08 -8.22
N ALA A 14 29.25 -12.23 -8.84
CA ALA A 14 27.89 -12.60 -9.23
C ALA A 14 26.96 -12.83 -8.02
N THR A 15 27.48 -13.32 -6.88
CA THR A 15 26.65 -13.50 -5.67
C THR A 15 26.36 -12.19 -4.94
N VAL A 16 27.27 -11.21 -5.01
CA VAL A 16 27.08 -9.89 -4.38
C VAL A 16 26.04 -9.04 -5.14
N THR A 17 25.97 -9.17 -6.47
CA THR A 17 25.07 -8.35 -7.31
C THR A 17 23.58 -8.71 -7.22
N ILE A 18 23.20 -9.80 -6.55
CA ILE A 18 21.79 -10.27 -6.48
C ILE A 18 21.04 -9.63 -5.28
N THR A 19 21.69 -8.79 -4.50
CA THR A 19 21.02 -8.04 -3.43
C THR A 19 20.55 -6.68 -3.92
N GLU A 20 19.54 -6.68 -4.79
CA GLU A 20 18.67 -5.51 -4.93
C GLU A 20 17.92 -5.35 -3.60
N GLY A 21 18.51 -4.59 -2.68
CA GLY A 21 17.88 -4.20 -1.43
C GLY A 21 16.66 -3.33 -1.71
N ALA A 22 15.52 -3.95 -2.04
CA ALA A 22 14.25 -3.26 -2.14
C ALA A 22 13.85 -2.79 -0.75
N ILE A 23 14.24 -1.56 -0.39
CA ILE A 23 13.83 -0.94 0.88
C ILE A 23 12.31 -1.00 0.95
N PRO A 24 11.73 -1.71 1.93
CA PRO A 24 10.29 -1.76 2.06
C PRO A 24 9.79 -0.35 2.32
N LYS A 25 8.83 0.09 1.49
CA LYS A 25 8.23 1.42 1.60
C LYS A 25 7.28 1.46 2.80
N CYS A 26 7.83 1.46 4.00
CA CYS A 26 7.12 1.55 5.27
C CYS A 26 6.61 2.98 5.51
N CYS A 27 5.44 3.08 6.14
CA CYS A 27 5.01 4.30 6.80
C CYS A 27 5.80 4.49 8.10
N VAL A 28 6.36 5.68 8.29
CA VAL A 28 7.10 6.09 9.50
C VAL A 28 6.22 6.94 10.44
N ALA A 29 5.18 7.56 9.90
CA ALA A 29 4.20 8.33 10.65
C ALA A 29 2.78 8.07 10.12
N THR A 30 1.78 8.17 10.99
CA THR A 30 0.37 8.02 10.62
C THR A 30 -0.44 9.23 11.03
N THR A 31 -1.49 9.53 10.27
CA THR A 31 -2.51 10.53 10.65
C THR A 31 -3.86 9.89 10.91
N LYS A 32 -4.55 10.33 11.97
CA LYS A 32 -5.93 9.95 12.27
C LYS A 32 -6.95 10.77 11.46
N LEU A 33 -6.56 11.99 11.07
CA LEU A 33 -7.43 12.95 10.40
C LEU A 33 -7.18 12.89 8.89
N ILE A 34 -7.87 11.96 8.22
CA ILE A 34 -7.92 11.94 6.75
C ILE A 34 -9.19 12.68 6.31
N PRO A 35 -9.09 13.72 5.48
CA PRO A 35 -10.25 14.44 4.99
C PRO A 35 -11.25 13.51 4.28
N PRO A 36 -12.57 13.65 4.49
CA PRO A 36 -13.58 12.77 3.87
C PRO A 36 -13.52 12.73 2.34
N HIS A 37 -13.12 13.83 1.71
CA HIS A 37 -12.98 13.91 0.25
C HIS A 37 -11.84 13.03 -0.29
N ILE A 38 -10.82 12.75 0.52
CA ILE A 38 -9.74 11.81 0.20
C ILE A 38 -10.24 10.38 0.38
N LEU A 39 -10.91 10.07 1.49
CA LEU A 39 -11.47 8.74 1.77
C LEU A 39 -12.42 8.25 0.66
N ARG A 40 -13.22 9.16 0.08
CA ARG A 40 -14.11 8.85 -1.04
C ARG A 40 -13.39 8.48 -2.35
N LYS A 41 -12.14 8.91 -2.51
CA LYS A 41 -11.29 8.70 -3.69
C LYS A 41 -10.28 7.57 -3.51
N VAL A 42 -10.34 6.83 -2.40
CA VAL A 42 -9.46 5.68 -2.16
C VAL A 42 -9.81 4.57 -3.15
N ASP A 43 -8.82 4.18 -3.94
CA ASP A 43 -8.91 3.13 -4.94
C ASP A 43 -8.64 1.76 -4.29
N LYS A 44 -7.58 1.69 -3.48
CA LYS A 44 -7.17 0.50 -2.73
C LYS A 44 -6.54 0.89 -1.39
N PHE A 45 -6.49 -0.04 -0.44
CA PHE A 45 -5.79 0.14 0.82
C PHE A 45 -5.00 -1.11 1.18
N ASP A 46 -3.84 -0.92 1.81
CA ASP A 46 -3.02 -1.99 2.38
C ASP A 46 -2.90 -1.80 3.89
N VAL A 47 -2.76 -2.90 4.63
CA VAL A 47 -2.50 -2.87 6.07
C VAL A 47 -1.04 -3.20 6.29
N GLN A 48 -0.32 -2.26 6.88
CA GLN A 48 1.04 -2.46 7.39
C GLN A 48 0.94 -2.84 8.85
N THR A 49 1.53 -3.98 9.20
CA THR A 49 1.66 -4.46 10.56
C THR A 49 3.09 -4.27 11.07
N SER A 50 3.22 -3.98 12.35
CA SER A 50 4.50 -3.82 13.08
C SER A 50 5.29 -5.11 13.28
N HIS A 51 4.72 -6.27 12.96
CA HIS A 51 5.32 -7.60 13.19
C HIS A 51 6.39 -8.01 12.14
N GLY A 52 7.19 -7.08 11.63
CA GLY A 52 8.17 -7.39 10.58
C GLY A 52 9.12 -6.24 10.24
N THR A 53 9.29 -5.95 8.96
CA THR A 53 10.25 -4.94 8.48
C THR A 53 9.84 -3.49 8.73
N CYS A 54 8.63 -3.25 9.21
CA CYS A 54 8.13 -1.92 9.56
C CYS A 54 7.82 -1.87 11.07
N GLU A 55 8.13 -0.75 11.71
CA GLU A 55 8.06 -0.62 13.18
C GLU A 55 6.65 -0.23 13.70
N ILE A 56 5.81 0.36 12.84
CA ILE A 56 4.48 0.85 13.23
C ILE A 56 3.36 0.21 12.41
N ASP A 57 2.20 0.09 13.03
CA ASP A 57 0.96 -0.24 12.34
C ASP A 57 0.45 0.97 11.55
N ALA A 58 0.15 0.76 10.27
CA ALA A 58 -0.36 1.81 9.40
C ALA A 58 -1.37 1.28 8.40
N LEU A 59 -2.33 2.12 8.05
CA LEU A 59 -3.25 1.91 6.94
C LEU A 59 -2.76 2.73 5.75
N ILE A 60 -2.28 2.07 4.71
CA ILE A 60 -1.78 2.73 3.49
C ILE A 60 -2.95 2.92 2.53
N LEU A 61 -3.37 4.16 2.33
CA LEU A 61 -4.43 4.51 1.38
C LEU A 61 -3.82 4.90 0.03
N HIS A 62 -4.31 4.30 -1.04
CA HIS A 62 -3.90 4.65 -2.41
C HIS A 62 -5.00 5.47 -3.07
N VAL A 63 -4.63 6.66 -3.51
CA VAL A 63 -5.54 7.63 -4.14
C VAL A 63 -4.83 8.20 -5.36
N LYS A 64 -5.30 7.87 -6.57
CA LYS A 64 -4.74 8.41 -7.83
C LYS A 64 -3.21 8.29 -7.93
N GLY A 65 -2.66 7.13 -7.55
CA GLY A 65 -1.22 6.87 -7.58
C GLY A 65 -0.42 7.46 -6.41
N LYS A 66 -1.04 8.21 -5.49
CA LYS A 66 -0.41 8.69 -4.26
C LYS A 66 -0.75 7.79 -3.08
N LYS A 67 0.21 7.62 -2.16
CA LYS A 67 0.05 6.86 -0.91
C LYS A 67 -0.12 7.81 0.27
N TYR A 68 -1.07 7.52 1.15
CA TYR A 68 -1.27 8.23 2.42
C TYR A 68 -1.18 7.24 3.57
N CYS A 69 -0.37 7.56 4.58
CA CYS A 69 -0.23 6.78 5.80
C CYS A 69 -1.27 7.23 6.83
N ALA A 70 -2.29 6.42 7.03
CA ALA A 70 -3.36 6.66 7.99
C ALA A 70 -3.22 5.76 9.22
N HIS A 71 -3.79 6.18 10.34
CA HIS A 71 -3.85 5.33 11.53
C HIS A 71 -4.79 4.13 11.27
N PRO A 72 -4.50 2.93 11.81
CA PRO A 72 -5.35 1.75 11.64
C PRO A 72 -6.84 1.96 11.93
N ASP A 73 -7.17 2.81 12.92
CA ASP A 73 -8.56 3.16 13.28
C ASP A 73 -9.39 3.74 12.12
N VAL A 74 -8.74 4.40 11.16
CA VAL A 74 -9.39 5.01 9.99
C VAL A 74 -10.03 3.94 9.10
N LYS A 75 -9.61 2.66 9.22
CA LYS A 75 -10.15 1.52 8.48
C LYS A 75 -11.66 1.36 8.65
N ARG A 76 -12.20 1.62 9.85
CA ARG A 76 -13.64 1.53 10.11
C ARG A 76 -14.41 2.57 9.29
N ILE A 77 -13.94 3.81 9.32
CA ILE A 77 -14.56 4.93 8.59
C ILE A 77 -14.46 4.69 7.08
N LEU A 78 -13.30 4.25 6.59
CA LEU A 78 -13.10 3.91 5.18
C LEU A 78 -14.11 2.87 4.69
N ARG A 79 -14.32 1.79 5.45
CA ARG A 79 -15.31 0.74 5.10
C ARG A 79 -16.73 1.30 5.03
N GLN A 80 -17.12 2.17 5.95
CA GLN A 80 -18.43 2.80 5.93
C GLN A 80 -18.62 3.71 4.71
N VAL A 81 -17.60 4.52 4.38
CA VAL A 81 -17.61 5.36 3.16
C VAL A 81 -17.77 4.51 1.90
N GLN A 82 -17.04 3.40 1.81
CA GLN A 82 -17.13 2.48 0.66
C GLN A 82 -18.49 1.80 0.56
N ARG A 83 -19.07 1.35 1.68
CA ARG A 83 -20.42 0.75 1.72
C ARG A 83 -21.48 1.73 1.21
N ASN A 84 -21.48 2.96 1.75
CA ASN A 84 -22.44 4.00 1.35
C ASN A 84 -22.30 4.35 -0.14
N ARG A 85 -21.07 4.31 -0.70
CA ARG A 85 -20.85 4.53 -2.13
C ARG A 85 -21.50 3.43 -2.98
N ARG A 86 -21.33 2.16 -2.59
CA ARG A 86 -21.93 1.01 -3.30
C ARG A 86 -23.46 1.06 -3.26
N GLU A 87 -24.03 1.39 -2.10
CA GLU A 87 -25.48 1.54 -1.94
C GLU A 87 -26.04 2.64 -2.83
N LYS A 88 -25.41 3.82 -2.86
CA LYS A 88 -25.81 4.91 -3.77
C LYS A 88 -25.72 4.51 -5.24
N GLN A 89 -24.69 3.75 -5.62
CA GLN A 89 -24.56 3.24 -6.99
C GLN A 89 -25.68 2.24 -7.32
N ARG A 90 -26.02 1.34 -6.39
CA ARG A 90 -27.12 0.40 -6.55
C ARG A 90 -28.46 1.10 -6.72
N VAL A 91 -28.78 2.05 -5.83
CA VAL A 91 -30.01 2.84 -5.92
C VAL A 91 -30.06 3.60 -7.24
N LYS A 92 -28.97 4.25 -7.65
CA LYS A 92 -28.91 4.96 -8.93
C LYS A 92 -29.16 4.05 -10.13
N LEU A 93 -28.61 2.83 -10.14
CA LEU A 93 -28.84 1.85 -11.20
C LEU A 93 -30.31 1.44 -11.25
N ASP A 94 -30.93 1.18 -10.09
CA ASP A 94 -32.35 0.83 -9.99
C ASP A 94 -33.27 1.89 -10.61
N TRP A 95 -33.02 3.18 -10.30
CA TRP A 95 -33.74 4.31 -10.91
C TRP A 95 -33.56 4.39 -12.43
N ILE A 96 -32.39 4.02 -12.96
CA ILE A 96 -32.12 4.03 -14.41
C ILE A 96 -32.84 2.87 -15.08
N THR A 97 -32.83 1.68 -14.48
CA THR A 97 -33.46 0.47 -15.05
C THR A 97 -34.99 0.50 -15.01
N LYS A 98 -35.58 1.33 -14.14
CA LYS A 98 -37.04 1.45 -13.98
C LYS A 98 -37.67 2.58 -14.80
N ARG A 99 -36.86 3.33 -15.55
CA ARG A 99 -37.28 4.37 -16.50
C ARG A 99 -37.29 3.80 -17.90
#